data_AF-E1GUG0-F1
#
_entry.id   AF-E1GUG0-F1
#
_cell.length_a   1.000
_cell.length_b   1.000
_cell.length_c   1.000
_cell.angle_alpha   90.00
_cell.angle_beta   90.00
_cell.angle_gamma   90.00
#
_symmetry.space_group_name_H-M   'P 1'
#
loop_
_entity.id
_entity.type
_entity.pdbx_description
1 polymer ?
#
loop_
_entity_poly.entity_id
_entity_poly.type
_entity_poly.pdbx_seq_one_letter_code
_entity_poly.pdbx_strand_id
1 'polypeptide(L)' 'VSQRIVRYNPFEHAEYEKVEKAIRFLSKSDVKKLMAMKICDSDAELARQMFVYSCFTGLCHCGYGRLEVWAY' A
#
# COMPACT_ATOMS: atom_id res chain seq x y z
N VAL A 1 -23.20 -25.06 -2.22
CA VAL A 1 -23.41 -25.83 -0.96
C VAL A 1 -22.06 -25.95 -0.28
N SER A 2 -21.88 -25.37 0.92
CA SER A 2 -20.68 -25.61 1.72
C SER A 2 -20.64 -27.09 2.09
N GLN A 3 -19.57 -27.79 1.73
CA GLN A 3 -19.34 -29.12 2.30
C GLN A 3 -19.15 -28.89 3.79
N ARG A 4 -20.07 -29.38 4.63
CA ARG A 4 -20.13 -29.18 6.10
C ARG A 4 -18.96 -29.85 6.85
N ILE A 5 -17.75 -29.76 6.30
CA ILE A 5 -16.51 -30.40 6.73
C ILE A 5 -15.88 -29.62 7.88
N VAL A 6 -15.93 -28.29 7.82
CA VAL A 6 -15.50 -27.44 8.94
C VAL A 6 -16.68 -27.21 9.87
N ARG A 7 -16.68 -27.90 11.02
CA ARG A 7 -17.70 -27.75 12.07
C ARG A 7 -17.31 -26.77 13.17
N TYR A 8 -16.02 -26.46 13.28
CA TYR A 8 -15.45 -25.55 14.26
C TYR A 8 -14.25 -24.84 13.62
N ASN A 9 -14.03 -23.56 13.93
CA ASN A 9 -12.93 -22.79 13.35
C ASN A 9 -11.63 -23.09 14.15
N PRO A 10 -10.59 -23.68 13.55
CA PRO A 10 -9.34 -23.97 14.26
C PRO A 10 -8.57 -22.70 14.70
N PHE A 11 -9.00 -21.52 14.27
CA PHE A 11 -8.46 -20.22 14.69
C PHE A 11 -9.39 -19.45 15.64
N GLU A 12 -10.47 -20.07 16.15
CA GLU A 12 -11.45 -19.41 17.03
C GLU A 12 -10.83 -18.86 18.32
N HIS A 13 -9.71 -19.44 18.76
CA HIS A 13 -8.92 -19.00 19.92
C HIS A 13 -7.55 -18.45 19.54
N ALA A 14 -7.27 -18.26 18.26
CA ALA A 14 -6.03 -17.63 17.84
C ALA A 14 -6.11 -16.13 18.15
N GLU A 15 -5.21 -15.64 19.01
CA GLU A 15 -5.09 -14.21 19.24
C GLU A 15 -4.53 -13.56 17.97
N TYR A 16 -5.35 -12.72 17.34
CA TYR A 16 -4.92 -11.93 16.19
C TYR A 16 -3.88 -10.92 16.66
N GLU A 17 -2.64 -11.09 16.23
CA GLU A 17 -1.57 -10.13 16.45
C GLU A 17 -1.89 -8.84 15.66
N LYS A 18 -2.50 -7.88 16.35
CA LYS A 18 -2.66 -6.52 15.82
C LYS A 18 -1.31 -5.81 15.98
N VAL A 19 -0.44 -6.00 15.00
CA VAL A 19 0.77 -5.18 14.92
C VAL A 19 0.34 -3.75 14.64
N GLU A 20 0.41 -2.89 15.65
CA GLU A 20 0.27 -1.44 15.48
C GLU A 20 1.45 -0.96 14.63
N LYS A 21 1.26 -0.94 13.32
CA LYS A 21 2.22 -0.33 12.42
C LYS A 21 2.13 1.18 12.64
N ALA A 22 3.24 1.80 13.03
CA ALA A 22 3.34 3.24 13.11
C ALA A 22 3.27 3.83 11.69
N ILE A 23 2.05 4.07 11.20
CA ILE A 23 1.82 4.66 9.88
C ILE A 23 2.15 6.15 10.00
N ARG A 24 3.15 6.59 9.24
CA ARG A 24 3.45 8.02 9.10
C ARG A 24 2.49 8.61 8.08
N PHE A 25 1.81 9.68 8.47
CA PHE A 25 0.95 10.43 7.56
C PHE A 25 1.77 11.42 6.75
N LEU A 26 1.49 11.50 5.44
CA LEU A 26 2.08 12.51 4.58
C LEU A 26 1.17 13.73 4.51
N SER A 27 1.69 14.91 4.85
CA SER A 27 0.93 16.15 4.77
C SER A 27 0.91 16.73 3.34
N LYS A 28 -0.05 17.60 3.04
CA LYS A 28 -0.12 18.31 1.74
C LYS A 28 1.17 19.06 1.41
N SER A 29 1.83 19.64 2.42
CA SER A 29 3.11 20.32 2.26
C SER A 29 4.23 19.38 1.85
N ASP A 30 4.22 18.14 2.33
CA ASP A 30 5.28 17.18 2.04
C ASP A 30 5.14 16.62 0.62
N VAL A 31 3.90 16.41 0.15
CA VAL A 31 3.64 16.11 -1.27
C VAL A 31 4.16 17.24 -2.16
N LYS A 32 3.92 18.50 -1.79
CA LYS A 32 4.42 19.65 -2.56
C LYS A 32 5.95 19.69 -2.64
N LYS A 33 6.66 19.33 -1.57
CA LYS A 33 8.13 19.21 -1.56
C LYS A 33 8.60 18.08 -2.48
N LEU A 34 7.95 16.92 -2.43
CA LEU A 34 8.22 15.79 -3.32
C LEU A 34 7.98 16.14 -4.79
N MET A 35 6.96 16.95 -5.09
CA MET A 35 6.67 17.44 -6.43
C MET A 35 7.77 18.38 -6.97
N ALA A 36 8.35 19.22 -6.10
CA ALA A 36 9.39 20.18 -6.46
C ALA A 36 10.80 19.58 -6.55
N MET A 37 11.01 18.40 -5.95
CA MET A 37 12.28 17.67 -6.05
C MET A 37 12.45 17.11 -7.47
N LYS A 38 13.66 17.27 -8.03
CA LYS A 38 14.04 16.69 -9.33
C LYS A 38 15.12 15.63 -9.10
N ILE A 39 14.88 14.41 -9.56
CA ILE A 39 15.83 13.30 -9.43
C ILE A 39 16.54 13.10 -10.78
N CYS A 40 17.84 12.79 -10.75
CA CYS A 40 18.66 12.65 -11.95
C CYS A 40 18.50 11.27 -12.61
N ASP A 41 18.36 10.22 -11.79
CA ASP A 41 18.10 8.86 -12.26
C ASP A 41 16.70 8.73 -12.85
N SER A 42 16.61 8.20 -14.08
CA SER A 42 15.36 8.06 -14.83
C SER A 42 14.33 7.17 -14.11
N ASP A 43 14.77 6.04 -13.56
CA ASP A 43 13.89 5.11 -12.85
C ASP A 43 13.39 5.71 -11.53
N ALA A 44 14.24 6.48 -10.85
CA ALA A 44 13.87 7.13 -9.61
C ALA A 44 12.92 8.31 -9.86
N GLU A 45 13.09 9.06 -10.95
CA GLU A 45 12.17 10.11 -11.36
C GLU A 45 10.81 9.52 -11.77
N LEU A 46 10.79 8.37 -12.45
CA LEU A 46 9.55 7.65 -12.74
C LEU A 46 8.84 7.22 -11.45
N ALA A 47 9.58 6.65 -10.49
CA ALA A 47 9.02 6.26 -9.19
C ALA A 47 8.42 7.46 -8.44
N ARG A 48 9.08 8.62 -8.48
CA ARG A 48 8.58 9.87 -7.91
C ARG A 48 7.27 10.32 -8.59
N GLN A 49 7.22 10.28 -9.92
CA GLN A 49 6.01 10.63 -10.67
C GLN A 49 4.85 9.66 -10.36
N MET A 50 5.12 8.36 -10.32
CA MET A 50 4.13 7.34 -9.96
C MET A 50 3.61 7.54 -8.53
N PHE A 51 4.48 7.89 -7.58
CA PHE A 51 4.11 8.23 -6.21
C PHE A 51 3.26 9.50 -6.11
N VAL A 52 3.60 10.54 -6.87
CA VAL A 52 2.80 11.78 -6.89
C VAL A 52 1.44 11.51 -7.51
N TYR A 53 1.37 10.74 -8.60
CA TYR A 53 0.12 10.35 -9.26
C TYR A 53 -0.80 9.55 -8.34
N SER A 54 -0.26 8.61 -7.56
CA SER A 54 -1.05 7.84 -6.59
C SER A 54 -1.66 8.72 -5.50
N CYS A 55 -0.97 9.77 -5.05
CA CYS A 55 -1.50 10.72 -4.06
C CYS A 55 -2.78 11.44 -4.54
N PHE A 56 -2.94 11.67 -5.84
CA PHE A 56 -4.12 12.34 -6.40
C PHE A 56 -5.23 11.38 -6.80
N THR A 57 -4.89 10.17 -7.22
CA THR A 57 -5.85 9.18 -7.72
C THR A 57 -6.31 8.18 -6.65
N GLY A 58 -5.59 8.07 -5.53
CA GLY A 58 -5.83 7.05 -4.52
C GLY A 58 -5.46 5.63 -4.96
N LEU A 59 -4.79 5.47 -6.11
CA LEU A 59 -4.40 4.17 -6.64
C LEU A 59 -3.08 3.72 -6.02
N CYS A 60 -3.07 2.59 -5.33
CA CYS A 60 -1.84 2.00 -4.80
C CYS A 60 -1.00 1.41 -5.95
N HIS A 61 0.12 2.06 -6.29
CA HIS A 61 1.08 1.53 -7.23
C HIS A 61 2.20 0.80 -6.49
N CYS A 62 2.16 -0.54 -6.50
CA CYS A 62 3.24 -1.39 -6.01
C CYS A 62 4.33 -1.47 -7.10
N GLY A 63 5.58 -1.19 -6.75
CA GLY A 63 6.68 -0.96 -7.69
C GLY A 63 6.94 -2.07 -8.73
N TYR A 64 7.67 -1.68 -9.79
CA TYR A 64 8.27 -2.47 -10.87
C TYR A 64 8.06 -4.00 -10.78
N GLY A 65 6.90 -4.50 -11.23
CA GLY A 65 6.78 -5.93 -11.50
C GLY A 65 5.41 -6.57 -11.38
N ARG A 66 4.44 -5.98 -10.67
CA ARG A 66 3.09 -6.55 -10.64
C ARG A 66 2.05 -5.61 -10.04
N LEU A 67 1.02 -5.33 -10.84
CA LEU A 67 -0.25 -4.75 -10.38
C LEU A 67 -0.99 -5.84 -9.58
N GLU A 68 -0.65 -6.00 -8.31
CA GLU A 68 -1.52 -6.72 -7.38
C GLU A 68 -2.23 -5.69 -6.52
N VAL A 69 -3.49 -5.46 -6.88
CA VAL A 69 -4.44 -4.78 -6.00
C VAL A 69 -4.62 -5.72 -4.82
N TRP A 70 -3.98 -5.43 -3.70
CA TRP A 70 -4.34 -6.03 -2.42
C TRP A 70 -5.69 -5.44 -2.02
N ALA A 71 -6.74 -5.93 -2.66
CA ALA A 71 -8.10 -5.78 -2.18
C ALA A 71 -8.22 -6.68 -0.94
N TYR A 72 -8.45 -6.05 0.21
CA TYR A 72 -8.96 -6.73 1.39
C TYR A 72 -10.40 -7.20 1.15
#